data_AF-A0A3D2SCR4-F1
#
_entry.id   AF-A0A3D2SCR4-F1
#
_cell.length_a   1.000
_cell.length_b   1.000
_cell.length_c   1.000
_cell.angle_alpha   90.00
_cell.angle_beta   90.00
_cell.angle_gamma   90.00
#
_symmetry.space_group_name_H-M   'P 1'
#
loop_
_entity.id
_entity.type
_entity.pdbx_description
1 polymer ?
#
loop_
_entity_poly.entity_id
_entity_poly.type
_entity_poly.pdbx_seq_one_letter_code
_entity_poly.pdbx_strand_id
1 'polypeptide(L)'
;MLLKKWKVFLLAACVSVSGLRASTPLPLPDEGMWLVSAITQMNIAEMRKIGFELTADDIYSLNSASLKDAVMVFGGFCTGEFVSPNGLVFTNH
;
A
#
# COMPACT_ATOMS: atom_id res chain seq x y z
N MET A 1 -33.84 -28.56 43.35
CA MET A 1 -32.39 -28.85 43.23
C MET A 1 -31.88 -28.91 41.77
N LEU A 2 -32.76 -29.11 40.75
CA LEU A 2 -32.34 -29.15 39.33
C LEU A 2 -32.16 -27.76 38.67
N LEU A 3 -32.85 -26.70 39.10
CA LEU A 3 -32.73 -25.36 38.49
C LEU A 3 -31.37 -24.66 38.74
N LYS A 4 -30.65 -25.00 39.81
CA LYS A 4 -29.32 -24.44 40.10
C LYS A 4 -28.24 -24.99 39.17
N LYS A 5 -28.38 -26.23 38.70
CA LYS A 5 -27.40 -26.89 37.83
C LYS A 5 -27.34 -26.24 36.44
N TRP A 6 -28.47 -25.73 35.95
CA TRP A 6 -28.53 -25.13 34.61
C TRP A 6 -27.94 -23.72 34.55
N LYS A 7 -28.11 -22.93 35.62
CA LYS A 7 -27.49 -21.59 35.74
C LYS A 7 -25.95 -21.66 35.81
N VAL A 8 -25.40 -22.71 36.45
CA VAL A 8 -23.95 -22.95 36.50
C VAL A 8 -23.38 -23.35 35.13
N PHE A 9 -24.13 -24.13 34.35
CA PHE A 9 -23.75 -24.47 32.97
C PHE A 9 -23.81 -23.28 32.01
N LEU A 10 -24.79 -22.38 32.16
CA LEU A 10 -24.92 -21.18 31.33
C LEU A 10 -23.83 -20.13 31.63
N LEU A 11 -23.38 -19.99 32.87
CA LEU A 11 -22.24 -19.12 33.19
C LEU A 11 -20.89 -19.68 32.70
N ALA A 12 -20.71 -21.01 32.75
CA ALA A 12 -19.48 -21.65 32.29
C ALA A 12 -19.28 -21.56 30.77
N ALA A 13 -20.36 -21.50 29.99
CA ALA A 13 -20.30 -21.38 28.53
C ALA A 13 -19.89 -19.97 28.04
N CYS A 14 -20.07 -18.92 28.84
CA CYS A 14 -19.68 -17.56 28.47
C CYS A 14 -18.21 -17.23 28.79
N VAL A 15 -17.58 -17.95 29.72
CA VAL A 15 -16.19 -17.68 30.15
C VAL A 15 -15.15 -18.30 29.20
N SER A 16 -15.53 -19.29 28.38
CA SER A 16 -14.62 -19.94 27.42
C SER A 16 -14.46 -19.19 26.08
N VAL A 17 -15.22 -18.13 25.81
CA VAL A 17 -15.15 -17.37 24.54
C VAL A 17 -14.29 -16.10 24.65
N SER A 18 -13.87 -15.69 25.85
CA SER A 18 -13.10 -14.45 26.04
C SER A 18 -11.58 -14.60 25.81
N GLY A 19 -11.10 -15.81 25.55
CA GLY A 19 -9.66 -16.13 25.50
C GLY A 19 -9.02 -16.12 24.11
N LEU A 20 -9.80 -16.07 23.03
CA LEU A 20 -9.24 -16.08 21.68
C LEU A 20 -9.11 -14.65 21.16
N ARG A 21 -8.09 -13.92 21.65
CA ARG A 21 -7.59 -12.76 20.90
C ARG A 21 -6.99 -13.33 19.61
N ALA A 22 -7.76 -13.26 18.53
CA ALA A 22 -7.27 -13.50 17.19
C ALA A 22 -6.00 -12.63 17.02
N SER A 23 -4.86 -13.28 16.89
CA SER A 23 -3.63 -12.66 16.43
C SER A 23 -3.96 -12.09 15.06
N THR A 24 -4.21 -10.78 14.98
CA THR A 24 -4.30 -10.10 13.69
C THR A 24 -2.97 -10.38 12.99
N PRO A 25 -2.95 -11.07 11.84
CA PRO A 25 -1.70 -11.23 11.10
C PRO A 25 -1.14 -9.83 10.85
N LEU A 26 0.14 -9.63 11.20
CA LEU A 26 0.83 -8.41 10.83
C LEU A 26 0.70 -8.24 9.32
N PRO A 27 0.35 -7.04 8.81
CA PRO A 27 0.28 -6.84 7.37
C PRO A 27 1.62 -7.27 6.76
N LEU A 28 1.53 -8.16 5.77
CA LEU A 28 2.67 -8.48 4.92
C LEU A 28 3.14 -7.17 4.29
N PRO A 29 4.46 -6.91 4.27
CA PRO A 29 4.93 -5.63 3.76
C PRO A 29 4.60 -5.54 2.26
N ASP A 30 4.10 -4.37 1.84
CA ASP A 30 3.64 -4.06 0.45
C ASP A 30 4.81 -3.99 -0.58
N GLU A 31 5.91 -4.67 -0.30
CA GLU A 31 7.21 -4.63 -1.00
C GLU A 31 7.07 -4.92 -2.50
N GLY A 32 7.89 -4.24 -3.30
CA GLY A 32 8.03 -4.53 -4.73
C GLY A 32 8.56 -3.36 -5.55
N MET A 33 9.44 -3.67 -6.51
CA MET A 33 9.74 -2.76 -7.62
C MET A 33 8.80 -3.12 -8.78
N TRP A 34 7.95 -2.18 -9.15
CA TRP A 34 6.89 -2.41 -10.12
C TRP A 34 7.27 -1.88 -11.49
N LEU A 35 6.88 -2.60 -12.53
CA LEU A 35 7.01 -2.08 -13.88
C LEU A 35 6.00 -0.94 -14.06
N VAL A 36 6.50 0.28 -14.21
CA VAL A 36 5.68 1.51 -14.26
C VAL A 36 4.65 1.47 -15.40
N SER A 37 4.95 0.79 -16.51
CA SER A 37 3.99 0.63 -17.63
C SER A 37 2.80 -0.29 -17.31
N ALA A 38 2.84 -1.04 -16.20
CA ALA A 38 1.76 -1.93 -15.75
C ALA A 38 0.96 -1.35 -14.57
N ILE A 39 1.17 -0.06 -14.24
CA ILE A 39 0.63 0.56 -13.03
C ILE A 39 -0.91 0.51 -12.93
N THR A 40 -1.60 0.62 -14.07
CA THR A 40 -3.07 0.50 -14.14
C THR A 40 -3.57 -0.89 -13.74
N GLN A 41 -2.79 -1.93 -14.03
CA GLN A 41 -3.21 -3.32 -13.83
C GLN A 41 -2.88 -3.83 -12.42
N MET A 42 -1.80 -3.30 -11.81
CA MET A 42 -1.21 -3.95 -10.63
C MET A 42 -1.26 -3.09 -9.36
N ASN A 43 -1.14 -1.76 -9.45
CA ASN A 43 -0.78 -0.95 -8.27
C ASN A 43 -1.73 0.20 -7.97
N ILE A 44 -2.32 0.84 -9.00
CA ILE A 44 -3.03 2.11 -8.78
C ILE A 44 -4.19 1.95 -7.80
N ALA A 45 -4.90 0.82 -7.80
CA ALA A 45 -5.99 0.54 -6.87
C ALA A 45 -5.52 0.50 -5.41
N GLU A 46 -4.38 -0.15 -5.12
CA GLU A 46 -3.80 -0.18 -3.77
C GLU A 46 -3.24 1.19 -3.37
N MET A 47 -2.56 1.88 -4.29
CA MET A 47 -2.08 3.25 -4.08
C MET A 47 -3.23 4.19 -3.69
N ARG A 48 -4.41 4.06 -4.34
CA ARG A 48 -5.59 4.84 -3.98
C ARG A 48 -6.09 4.56 -2.57
N LYS A 49 -6.04 3.30 -2.11
CA LYS A 49 -6.46 2.94 -0.74
C LYS A 49 -5.60 3.58 0.34
N ILE A 50 -4.32 3.85 0.04
CA ILE A 50 -3.40 4.55 0.96
C ILE A 50 -3.36 6.07 0.75
N GLY A 51 -4.29 6.63 -0.02
CA GLY A 51 -4.46 8.08 -0.17
C GLY A 51 -3.72 8.71 -1.36
N PHE A 52 -3.24 7.92 -2.32
CA PHE A 52 -2.63 8.47 -3.52
C PHE A 52 -3.67 9.15 -4.42
N GLU A 53 -3.37 10.36 -4.93
CA GLU A 53 -4.35 11.21 -5.62
C GLU A 53 -4.22 11.23 -7.15
N LEU A 54 -3.03 10.92 -7.70
CA LEU A 54 -2.80 10.96 -9.15
C LEU A 54 -3.34 9.71 -9.86
N THR A 55 -3.75 9.86 -11.11
CA THR A 55 -4.20 8.76 -11.96
C THR A 55 -3.02 7.93 -12.46
N ALA A 56 -3.32 6.77 -13.05
CA ALA A 56 -2.29 5.95 -13.69
C ALA A 56 -1.61 6.70 -14.85
N ASP A 57 -2.38 7.44 -15.64
CA ASP A 57 -1.88 8.20 -16.79
C ASP A 57 -1.01 9.40 -16.37
N ASP A 58 -1.30 10.01 -15.22
CA ASP A 58 -0.44 11.06 -14.64
C ASP A 58 0.96 10.51 -14.28
N ILE A 59 1.07 9.22 -13.94
CA ILE A 59 2.36 8.58 -13.64
C ILE A 59 3.04 8.12 -14.92
N TYR A 60 2.30 7.42 -15.78
CA TYR A 60 2.81 6.84 -17.01
C TYR A 60 1.79 6.92 -18.14
N SER A 61 2.13 7.69 -19.15
CA SER A 61 1.41 7.70 -20.42
C SER A 61 2.39 7.49 -21.57
N LEU A 62 1.96 6.75 -22.60
CA LEU A 62 2.69 6.63 -23.86
C LEU A 62 2.48 7.85 -24.77
N ASN A 63 1.33 8.51 -24.64
CA ASN A 63 0.84 9.48 -25.62
C ASN A 63 0.79 10.90 -25.09
N SER A 64 0.91 11.09 -23.77
CA SER A 64 0.84 12.39 -23.11
C SER A 64 2.01 12.56 -22.16
N ALA A 65 2.31 13.81 -21.81
CA ALA A 65 3.28 14.10 -20.75
C ALA A 65 2.80 13.50 -19.42
N SER A 66 3.71 12.86 -18.70
CA SER A 66 3.45 12.20 -17.41
C SER A 66 4.68 12.27 -16.50
N LEU A 67 4.55 11.82 -15.25
CA LEU A 67 5.64 11.87 -14.26
C LEU A 67 6.91 11.14 -14.72
N LYS A 68 6.77 10.09 -15.54
CA LYS A 68 7.92 9.37 -16.14
C LYS A 68 8.88 10.31 -16.88
N ASP A 69 8.37 11.39 -17.47
CA ASP A 69 9.14 12.30 -18.32
C ASP A 69 10.04 13.24 -17.49
N ALA A 70 9.75 13.38 -16.19
CA ALA A 70 10.55 14.16 -15.26
C ALA A 70 11.64 13.35 -14.55
N VAL A 71 11.62 12.01 -14.63
CA VAL A 71 12.57 11.13 -13.94
C VAL A 71 13.60 10.59 -14.93
N MET A 72 14.88 10.66 -14.59
CA MET A 72 15.96 10.21 -15.48
C MET A 72 16.99 9.33 -14.78
N VAL A 73 17.69 8.54 -15.59
CA VAL A 73 18.93 7.86 -15.16
C VAL A 73 20.05 8.90 -15.13
N PHE A 74 20.61 9.12 -13.94
CA PHE A 74 21.69 10.07 -13.72
C PHE A 74 23.02 9.33 -13.57
N GLY A 75 24.03 9.69 -14.38
CA GLY A 75 25.35 9.05 -14.33
C GLY A 75 25.39 7.54 -14.68
N GLY A 76 24.27 6.98 -15.16
CA GLY A 76 24.16 5.56 -15.55
C GLY A 76 23.73 4.59 -14.43
N PHE A 77 23.69 5.04 -13.18
CA PHE A 77 23.38 4.19 -12.02
C PHE A 77 22.51 4.87 -10.95
N CYS A 78 22.45 6.20 -10.94
CA CYS A 78 21.61 6.97 -10.03
C CYS A 78 20.29 7.36 -10.70
N THR A 79 19.40 7.90 -9.88
CA THR A 79 18.18 8.57 -10.32
C THR A 79 18.34 10.07 -10.10
N GLY A 80 17.79 10.86 -11.01
CA GLY A 80 17.57 12.27 -10.80
C GLY A 80 16.23 12.69 -11.39
N GLU A 81 15.81 13.90 -11.04
CA GLU A 81 14.51 14.43 -11.44
C GLU A 81 14.60 15.89 -11.89
N PHE A 82 13.87 16.21 -12.95
CA PHE A 82 13.71 17.59 -13.42
C PHE A 82 12.71 18.33 -12.52
N VAL A 83 13.13 19.50 -12.01
CA VAL A 83 12.32 20.34 -11.12
C VAL A 83 12.06 21.75 -11.67
N SER A 84 12.49 22.01 -12.92
CA SER A 84 12.28 23.29 -13.61
C SER A 84 12.15 23.07 -15.12
N PRO A 85 11.33 23.86 -15.83
CA PRO A 85 11.24 23.82 -17.29
C PRO A 85 12.57 24.18 -17.99
N ASN A 86 13.52 24.79 -17.27
CA ASN A 86 14.84 25.14 -17.80
C ASN A 86 15.90 24.03 -17.57
N GLY A 87 15.49 22.83 -17.16
CA GLY A 87 16.40 21.70 -17.00
C GLY A 87 17.18 21.67 -15.69
N LEU A 88 16.70 22.32 -14.63
CA LEU A 88 17.25 22.12 -13.28
C LEU A 88 16.97 20.67 -12.83
N VAL A 89 18.02 19.96 -12.41
CA VAL A 89 17.95 18.56 -11.97
C VAL A 89 18.34 18.46 -10.51
N PHE A 90 17.54 17.70 -9.74
CA PHE A 90 17.88 17.26 -8.39
C PHE A 90 18.35 15.81 -8.41
N THR A 91 19.31 15.49 -7.54
CA THR A 91 19.80 14.14 -7.24
C THR A 91 20.51 14.21 -5.87
N ASN A 92 21.03 13.08 -5.39
CA ASN A 92 21.77 13.05 -4.13
C ASN A 92 23.14 13.75 -4.26
N HIS A 93 23.71 14.17 -3.13
CA HIS A 93 25.06 14.72 -3.05
C HIS A 93 26.12 13.67 -3.39
#